data_AF-A0A7G6RMA0-F1
#
_entry.id   AF-A0A7G6RMA0-F1
#
_cell.length_a   1.000
_cell.length_b   1.000
_cell.length_c   1.000
_cell.angle_alpha   90.00
_cell.angle_beta   90.00
_cell.angle_gamma   90.00
#
_symmetry.space_group_name_H-M   'P 1'
#
loop_
_entity.id
_entity.type
_entity.pdbx_description
1 polymer ?
#
loop_
_entity_poly.entity_id
_entity_poly.type
_entity_poly.pdbx_seq_one_letter_code
_entity_poly.pdbx_strand_id
1 'polypeptide(L)'
;MRKILEAFRVEGRNGTMVAVEGSTDVPIGSRLIARLHVPGKEIREVAAYKDRLRPRPLKESSTEGFLLVGLDNSEIKDGAMVEISSSLACQFAISATEPEMIFAPTYLAMTGL
;
A
#
# COMPACT_ATOMS: atom_id res chain seq x y z
N MET A 1 -4.34 -0.38 -11.42
CA MET A 1 -5.12 0.78 -10.92
C MET A 1 -6.61 0.44 -11.04
N ARG A 2 -7.42 0.75 -10.03
CA ARG A 2 -8.85 0.41 -9.98
C ARG A 2 -9.70 1.66 -9.83
N LYS A 3 -10.93 1.63 -10.37
CA LYS A 3 -11.88 2.73 -10.26
C LYS A 3 -12.53 2.73 -8.88
N ILE A 4 -12.64 3.91 -8.27
CA ILE A 4 -13.46 4.11 -7.08
C ILE A 4 -14.91 4.31 -7.56
N LEU A 5 -15.79 3.42 -7.15
CA LEU A 5 -17.22 3.46 -7.49
C LEU A 5 -18.01 4.28 -6.48
N GLU A 6 -17.65 4.21 -5.21
CA GLU A 6 -18.30 4.94 -4.14
C GLU A 6 -17.29 5.26 -3.03
N ALA A 7 -17.45 6.41 -2.38
CA ALA A 7 -16.66 6.82 -1.21
C ALA A 7 -17.58 7.38 -0.11
N PHE A 8 -17.48 6.83 1.09
CA PHE A 8 -18.30 7.26 2.22
C PHE A 8 -17.54 7.20 3.53
N ARG A 9 -17.90 8.10 4.45
CA ARG A 9 -17.34 8.13 5.80
C ARG A 9 -18.00 7.03 6.64
N VAL A 10 -17.19 6.33 7.43
CA VAL A 10 -17.69 5.36 8.40
C VAL A 10 -17.55 5.97 9.79
N GLU A 11 -18.68 6.12 10.49
CA GLU A 11 -18.69 6.63 11.86
C GLU A 11 -17.83 5.74 12.76
N GLY A 12 -17.08 6.38 13.67
CA GLY A 12 -16.16 5.68 14.58
C GLY A 12 -14.84 5.22 13.94
N ARG A 13 -14.58 5.53 12.66
CA ARG A 13 -13.30 5.25 12.01
C ARG A 13 -12.65 6.50 11.45
N ASN A 14 -11.33 6.61 11.63
CA ASN A 14 -10.54 7.73 11.13
C ASN A 14 -10.15 7.51 9.65
N GLY A 15 -11.11 7.61 8.75
CA GLY A 15 -10.87 7.45 7.33
C GLY A 15 -12.14 7.36 6.49
N THR A 16 -11.94 7.19 5.19
CA THR A 16 -13.01 7.05 4.20
C THR A 16 -13.02 5.62 3.66
N MET A 17 -14.19 4.99 3.67
CA MET A 17 -14.41 3.71 3.01
C MET A 17 -14.62 3.97 1.53
N VAL A 18 -13.87 3.26 0.68
CA VAL A 18 -14.04 3.27 -0.76
C VAL A 18 -14.47 1.90 -1.25
N ALA A 19 -15.49 1.87 -2.10
CA ALA A 19 -15.84 0.71 -2.89
C ALA A 19 -15.07 0.79 -4.22
N VAL A 20 -14.32 -0.26 -4.54
CA VAL A 20 -13.52 -0.33 -5.77
C VAL A 20 -14.06 -1.40 -6.71
N GLU A 21 -13.90 -1.16 -8.00
CA GLU A 21 -14.26 -2.11 -9.04
C GLU A 21 -13.27 -3.29 -9.08
N GLY A 22 -13.81 -4.50 -9.14
CA GLY A 22 -13.08 -5.75 -9.21
C GLY A 22 -12.76 -6.37 -7.84
N SER A 23 -12.11 -7.53 -7.87
CA SER A 23 -11.63 -8.23 -6.68
C SER A 23 -10.11 -8.13 -6.52
N THR A 24 -9.64 -8.32 -5.29
CA THR A 24 -8.22 -8.44 -4.93
C THR A 24 -7.98 -9.72 -4.14
N ASP A 25 -6.82 -10.33 -4.37
CA ASP A 25 -6.35 -11.45 -3.55
C ASP A 25 -5.67 -11.00 -2.24
N VAL A 26 -5.94 -9.78 -1.76
CA VAL A 26 -5.38 -9.32 -0.49
C VAL A 26 -6.26 -9.77 0.69
N PRO A 27 -5.66 -10.11 1.84
CA PRO A 27 -6.42 -10.55 3.01
C PRO A 27 -7.18 -9.38 3.66
N ILE A 28 -8.36 -9.67 4.21
CA ILE A 28 -9.12 -8.72 5.05
C ILE A 28 -8.28 -8.36 6.28
N GLY A 29 -8.32 -7.09 6.69
CA GLY A 29 -7.63 -6.59 7.88
C GLY A 29 -6.12 -6.39 7.73
N SER A 30 -5.53 -6.77 6.59
CA SER A 30 -4.12 -6.49 6.30
C SER A 30 -3.90 -5.00 6.04
N ARG A 31 -2.80 -4.46 6.56
CA ARG A 31 -2.36 -3.09 6.24
C ARG A 31 -1.76 -3.06 4.84
N LEU A 32 -2.35 -2.25 3.99
CA LEU A 32 -2.00 -2.03 2.60
C LEU A 32 -1.55 -0.58 2.41
N ILE A 33 -0.94 -0.32 1.26
CA ILE A 33 -0.67 1.02 0.78
C ILE A 33 -1.63 1.30 -0.37
N ALA A 34 -2.32 2.43 -0.31
CA ALA A 34 -3.16 2.91 -1.39
C ALA A 34 -2.60 4.21 -1.96
N ARG A 35 -2.44 4.26 -3.27
CA ARG A 35 -2.14 5.47 -4.01
C ARG A 35 -3.41 5.99 -4.66
N LEU A 36 -3.86 7.14 -4.20
CA LEU A 36 -5.05 7.82 -4.69
C LEU A 36 -4.66 8.74 -5.85
N HIS A 37 -5.29 8.50 -6.99
CA HIS A 37 -5.19 9.32 -8.19
C HIS A 37 -6.48 10.11 -8.35
N VAL A 38 -6.46 11.39 -8.02
CA VAL A 38 -7.58 12.30 -8.26
C VAL A 38 -7.26 13.15 -9.48
N PRO A 39 -8.13 13.22 -10.51
CA PRO A 39 -7.89 14.06 -11.68
C PRO A 39 -7.56 15.51 -11.30
N GLY A 40 -6.45 16.02 -11.84
CA GLY A 40 -5.99 17.39 -11.58
C GLY A 40 -5.35 17.63 -10.21
N LYS A 41 -5.08 16.57 -9.42
CA LYS A 41 -4.31 16.65 -8.17
C LYS A 41 -3.08 15.75 -8.23
N GLU A 42 -2.12 16.04 -7.35
CA GLU A 42 -0.99 15.13 -7.12
C GLU A 42 -1.46 13.79 -6.54
N ILE A 43 -0.71 12.74 -6.85
CA ILE A 43 -0.94 11.40 -6.33
C ILE A 43 -0.64 11.41 -4.84
N ARG A 44 -1.58 10.90 -4.03
CA ARG A 44 -1.40 10.78 -2.58
C ARG A 44 -1.30 9.33 -2.16
N GLU A 45 -0.32 9.04 -1.33
CA GLU A 45 -0.13 7.73 -0.74
C GLU A 45 -0.68 7.70 0.68
N VAL A 46 -1.50 6.69 1.00
CA VAL A 46 -2.18 6.54 2.29
C VAL A 46 -2.20 5.09 2.74
N ALA A 47 -2.35 4.87 4.04
CA ALA A 47 -2.61 3.54 4.56
C ALA A 47 -4.03 3.09 4.21
N ALA A 48 -4.16 1.83 3.77
CA ALA A 48 -5.44 1.21 3.45
C ALA A 48 -5.62 -0.10 4.19
N TYR A 49 -6.87 -0.47 4.47
CA TYR A 49 -7.24 -1.75 5.04
C TYR A 49 -8.39 -2.34 4.25
N LYS A 50 -8.24 -3.58 3.76
CA LYS A 50 -9.38 -4.29 3.17
C LYS A 50 -10.39 -4.58 4.28
N ASP A 51 -11.62 -4.16 4.06
CA ASP A 51 -12.71 -4.38 5.00
C ASP A 51 -13.98 -4.84 4.29
N ARG A 52 -14.86 -5.49 5.04
CA ARG A 52 -16.14 -5.95 4.53
C ARG A 52 -17.06 -4.76 4.32
N LEU A 53 -17.53 -4.60 3.08
CA LEU A 53 -18.71 -3.80 2.79
C LEU A 53 -19.91 -4.51 3.41
N ARG A 54 -20.26 -4.16 4.66
CA ARG A 54 -21.54 -4.59 5.26
C ARG A 54 -22.68 -4.11 4.36
N PRO A 55 -23.79 -4.88 4.25
CA PRO A 55 -24.48 -5.09 2.99
C PRO A 55 -25.15 -3.80 2.52
N ARG A 56 -24.44 -3.03 1.70
CA ARG A 56 -25.07 -2.17 0.72
C ARG A 56 -25.29 -3.03 -0.53
N PRO A 57 -26.46 -2.92 -1.18
CA PRO A 57 -26.67 -3.55 -2.47
C PRO A 57 -25.85 -2.79 -3.51
N LEU A 58 -24.55 -3.10 -3.60
CA LEU A 58 -23.74 -2.65 -4.72
C LEU A 58 -24.15 -3.49 -5.94
N LYS A 59 -24.46 -2.80 -7.03
CA LYS A 59 -25.00 -3.38 -8.28
C LYS A 59 -24.04 -4.35 -8.98
N GLU A 60 -22.77 -4.36 -8.58
CA GLU A 60 -21.71 -5.10 -9.26
C GLU A 60 -21.19 -6.23 -8.36
N SER A 61 -21.27 -7.46 -8.87
CA SER A 61 -20.92 -8.71 -8.18
C SER A 61 -19.44 -8.84 -7.81
N SER A 62 -18.58 -7.91 -8.28
CA SER A 62 -17.16 -7.83 -7.97
C SER A 62 -16.81 -6.44 -7.43
N THR A 63 -17.26 -6.14 -6.21
CA THR A 63 -16.91 -4.90 -5.52
C THR A 63 -16.29 -5.20 -4.17
N GLU A 64 -15.20 -4.50 -3.85
CA GLU A 64 -14.49 -4.67 -2.60
C GLU A 64 -14.33 -3.35 -1.85
N GLY A 65 -14.30 -3.44 -0.53
CA GLY A 65 -14.19 -2.30 0.36
C GLY A 65 -12.77 -2.10 0.88
N PHE A 66 -12.29 -0.87 0.81
CA PHE A 66 -11.04 -0.46 1.43
C PHE A 66 -11.27 0.76 2.30
N LEU A 67 -10.85 0.68 3.56
CA LEU A 67 -10.78 1.85 4.43
C LEU A 67 -9.46 2.57 4.16
N LEU A 68 -9.54 3.79 3.62
CA LEU A 68 -8.39 4.67 3.46
C LEU A 68 -8.26 5.58 4.69
N VAL A 69 -7.18 5.43 5.43
CA VAL A 69 -6.97 6.13 6.70
C VAL A 69 -6.52 7.57 6.47
N GLY A 70 -7.11 8.50 7.22
CA GLY A 70 -6.72 9.92 7.19
C GLY A 70 -7.12 10.67 5.91
N LEU A 71 -7.92 10.06 5.03
CA LEU A 71 -8.57 10.74 3.92
C LEU A 71 -10.00 11.11 4.27
N ASP A 72 -10.38 12.34 3.95
CA ASP A 72 -11.77 12.79 3.99
C ASP A 72 -12.48 12.44 2.67
N ASN A 73 -13.79 12.18 2.73
CA ASN A 73 -14.52 11.77 1.53
C ASN A 73 -14.60 12.89 0.48
N SER A 74 -14.54 14.16 0.91
CA SER A 74 -14.56 15.34 0.03
C SER A 74 -13.31 15.42 -0.86
N GLU A 75 -12.25 14.70 -0.49
CA GLU A 75 -11.01 14.64 -1.25
C GLU A 75 -11.12 13.67 -2.44
N ILE A 76 -12.05 12.72 -2.37
CA ILE A 76 -12.31 11.69 -3.38
C ILE A 76 -13.41 12.20 -4.31
N LYS A 77 -13.01 12.65 -5.51
CA LYS A 77 -13.93 13.16 -6.54
C LYS A 77 -14.30 12.10 -7.56
N ASP A 78 -15.34 12.37 -8.33
CA ASP A 78 -15.72 11.55 -9.47
C ASP A 78 -14.53 11.35 -10.42
N GLY A 79 -14.34 10.10 -10.86
CA GLY A 79 -13.21 9.71 -11.69
C GLY A 79 -11.92 9.44 -10.91
N ALA A 80 -11.92 9.51 -9.57
CA ALA A 80 -10.79 9.07 -8.78
C ALA A 80 -10.51 7.57 -8.95
N MET A 81 -9.22 7.24 -9.00
CA MET A 81 -8.75 5.88 -9.08
C MET A 81 -7.81 5.57 -7.92
N VAL A 82 -7.70 4.29 -7.57
CA VAL A 82 -6.81 3.83 -6.51
C VAL A 82 -5.95 2.67 -7.00
N GLU A 83 -4.67 2.76 -6.71
CA GLU A 83 -3.75 1.63 -6.80
C GLU A 83 -3.54 1.07 -5.39
N ILE A 84 -3.67 -0.24 -5.23
CA ILE A 84 -3.56 -0.93 -3.94
C ILE A 84 -2.40 -1.89 -4.03
N SER A 85 -1.42 -1.71 -3.15
CA SER A 85 -0.26 -2.58 -3.01
C SER A 85 -0.16 -3.12 -1.59
N SER A 86 0.35 -4.35 -1.46
CA SER A 86 0.70 -4.87 -0.15
C SER A 86 1.88 -4.08 0.40
N SER A 87 1.88 -3.85 1.72
CA SER A 87 3.02 -3.23 2.40
C SER A 87 4.25 -4.16 2.52
N LEU A 88 4.24 -5.33 1.86
CA LEU A 88 5.31 -6.34 1.90
C LEU A 88 6.59 -5.92 1.16
N ALA A 89 6.74 -4.65 0.79
CA ALA A 89 8.02 -4.11 0.34
C ALA A 89 8.92 -3.83 1.56
N CYS A 90 9.50 -4.88 2.15
CA CYS A 90 10.85 -4.91 2.74
C CYS A 90 11.15 -6.27 3.41
N GLN A 91 11.55 -7.25 2.60
CA GLN A 91 12.49 -8.29 3.06
C GLN A 91 13.36 -8.78 1.89
N PHE A 92 13.85 -7.85 1.07
CA PHE A 92 15.04 -8.13 0.27
C PHE A 92 16.24 -7.95 1.21
N ALA A 93 16.57 -9.01 1.96
CA ALA A 93 17.91 -9.17 2.48
C ALA A 93 18.85 -9.15 1.27
N ILE A 94 19.65 -8.09 1.17
CA ILE A 94 20.83 -8.11 0.29
C ILE A 94 21.79 -9.11 0.94
N SER A 95 21.65 -10.39 0.61
CA SER A 95 22.76 -11.32 0.71
C SER A 95 23.69 -10.95 -0.44
N ALA A 96 24.61 -10.02 -0.17
CA ALA A 96 25.74 -9.78 -1.05
C ALA A 96 26.55 -11.08 -1.08
N THR A 97 26.39 -11.82 -2.17
CA THR A 97 27.28 -12.86 -2.63
C THR A 97 28.71 -12.31 -2.69
N GLU A 98 29.66 -13.13 -2.27
CA GLU A 98 31.11 -12.90 -2.20
C GLU A 98 31.71 -12.15 -3.40
N PRO A 99 32.89 -11.53 -3.20
CA PRO A 99 33.91 -11.61 -4.23
C PRO A 99 35.18 -12.28 -3.68
N GLU A 100 35.49 -13.46 -4.22
CA GLU A 100 36.88 -13.91 -4.34
C GLU A 100 37.68 -12.86 -5.13
N MET A 101 38.73 -12.30 -4.51
CA MET A 101 40.13 -12.41 -4.95
C MET A 101 40.99 -11.25 -4.43
N ILE A 102 41.87 -11.62 -3.48
CA ILE A 102 43.32 -11.35 -3.42
C ILE A 102 43.80 -9.97 -3.90
N PHE A 103 44.30 -9.16 -2.97
CA PHE A 103 45.58 -8.45 -3.11
C PHE A 103 46.22 -8.26 -1.72
N ALA A 104 47.30 -8.99 -1.45
CA ALA A 104 48.26 -8.61 -0.42
C ALA A 104 49.08 -7.41 -0.93
N PRO A 105 49.49 -6.49 -0.03
CA PRO A 105 50.90 -6.54 0.35
C PRO A 105 51.16 -6.32 1.85
N THR A 106 52.15 -7.09 2.28
CA THR A 106 52.99 -7.08 3.48
C THR A 106 53.32 -5.70 4.08
N TYR A 107 53.15 -5.56 5.40
CA TYR A 107 54.01 -4.77 6.32
C TYR A 107 53.89 -5.44 7.71
N LEU A 108 54.73 -6.42 8.02
CA LEU A 108 55.94 -6.34 8.83
C LEU A 108 55.82 -5.58 10.18
N ALA A 109 56.00 -6.37 11.25
CA ALA A 109 56.81 -6.09 12.44
C ALA A 109 56.22 -5.32 13.66
N MET A 110 56.06 -6.12 14.73
CA MET A 110 56.72 -5.99 16.04
C MET A 110 56.03 -5.25 17.21
N THR A 111 56.17 -5.90 18.38
CA THR A 111 55.96 -5.48 19.79
C THR A 111 54.51 -5.53 20.29
N GLY A 112 54.15 -6.21 21.39
CA GLY A 112 54.91 -6.81 22.48
C GLY A 112 54.34 -6.32 23.81
N LEU A 113 53.61 -7.20 24.51
CA LEU A 113 53.55 -7.42 25.98
C LEU A 113 52.27 -8.18 26.37
#